data_AF-A0A7W1PJU4-F1
#
_entry.id   AF-A0A7W1PJU4-F1
#
_cell.length_a   1.000
_cell.length_b   1.000
_cell.length_c   1.000
_cell.angle_alpha   90.00
_cell.angle_beta   90.00
_cell.angle_gamma   90.00
#
_symmetry.space_group_name_H-M   'P 1'
#
loop_
_entity.id
_entity.type
_entity.pdbx_description
1 polymer ?
#
loop_
_entity_poly.entity_id
_entity_poly.type
_entity_poly.pdbx_seq_one_letter_code
_entity_poly.pdbx_strand_id
1 'polypeptide(L)'
;MSRLLLAIALGLLAPAAAEAQRAATPADFLGITRCEGGAAVTSLRHDVRDSMLVAEIEAHESVHREQAAMHESCEAFLASLTSARRIIDAELPAYCAQWKIVVARGADSALTRREFAWRIAAQSGAMENRLQVTQRLEQECR
;
A
#
# COMPACT_ATOMS: atom_id res chain seq x y z
N MET A 1 50.72 -19.30 -13.06
CA MET A 1 49.60 -19.87 -12.26
C MET A 1 48.89 -18.84 -11.37
N SER A 2 49.44 -17.64 -11.11
CA SER A 2 48.83 -16.65 -10.20
C SER A 2 47.70 -15.79 -10.79
N ARG A 3 47.58 -15.67 -12.13
CA ARG A 3 46.55 -14.84 -12.77
C ARG A 3 45.18 -15.53 -12.92
N LEU A 4 45.14 -16.86 -12.86
CA LEU A 4 43.89 -17.63 -13.01
C LEU A 4 43.04 -17.62 -11.73
N LEU A 5 43.70 -17.60 -10.57
CA LEU A 5 43.03 -17.58 -9.26
C LEU A 5 42.36 -16.22 -8.96
N LEU A 6 42.91 -15.12 -9.48
CA LEU A 6 42.35 -13.78 -9.25
C LEU A 6 41.04 -13.53 -10.03
N ALA A 7 40.87 -14.18 -11.19
CA ALA A 7 39.66 -14.05 -12.00
C ALA A 7 38.45 -14.79 -11.39
N ILE A 8 38.70 -15.89 -10.68
CA ILE A 8 37.64 -16.67 -10.01
C ILE A 8 37.13 -15.92 -8.75
N ALA A 9 38.03 -15.22 -8.04
CA ALA A 9 37.66 -14.44 -6.86
C ALA A 9 36.76 -13.22 -7.19
N LEU A 10 36.91 -12.60 -8.37
CA LEU A 10 36.05 -11.48 -8.77
C LEU A 10 34.65 -11.91 -9.25
N GLY A 11 34.48 -13.13 -9.77
CA GLY A 11 33.18 -13.64 -10.20
C GLY A 11 32.22 -13.95 -9.03
N LEU A 12 32.76 -14.24 -7.84
CA LEU A 12 31.99 -14.59 -6.64
C LEU A 12 31.53 -13.37 -5.82
N LEU A 13 31.97 -12.16 -6.20
CA LEU A 13 31.57 -10.89 -5.57
C LEU A 13 30.48 -10.15 -6.35
N ALA A 14 30.01 -10.69 -7.47
CA ALA A 14 28.80 -10.19 -8.10
C ALA A 14 27.64 -10.53 -7.16
N PRO A 15 26.97 -9.54 -6.54
CA PRO A 15 25.75 -9.84 -5.79
C PRO A 15 24.82 -10.54 -6.77
N ALA A 16 24.39 -11.75 -6.42
CA ALA A 16 23.25 -12.35 -7.09
C ALA A 16 22.19 -11.26 -7.12
N ALA A 17 21.77 -10.84 -8.32
CA ALA A 17 20.69 -9.89 -8.46
C ALA A 17 19.57 -10.42 -7.57
N ALA A 18 19.29 -9.73 -6.47
CA ALA A 18 18.23 -10.12 -5.56
C ALA A 18 17.02 -10.38 -6.45
N GLU A 19 16.48 -11.61 -6.43
CA GLU A 19 15.33 -11.95 -7.27
C GLU A 19 14.30 -10.86 -7.04
N ALA A 20 14.10 -10.04 -8.08
CA ALA A 20 13.27 -8.87 -7.97
C ALA A 20 11.87 -9.37 -7.62
N GLN A 21 11.32 -8.87 -6.51
CA GLN A 21 9.93 -9.11 -6.17
C GLN A 21 9.07 -8.80 -7.39
N ARG A 22 8.31 -9.79 -7.88
CA ARG A 22 7.54 -9.63 -9.12
C ARG A 22 6.63 -8.41 -9.00
N ALA A 23 6.36 -7.75 -10.13
CA ALA A 23 5.40 -6.66 -10.17
C ALA A 23 4.05 -7.14 -9.57
N ALA A 24 3.45 -6.27 -8.75
CA ALA A 24 2.11 -6.50 -8.24
C ALA A 24 1.12 -6.49 -9.41
N THR A 25 0.13 -7.38 -9.33
CA THR A 25 -0.98 -7.50 -10.26
C THR A 25 -2.27 -7.16 -9.53
N PRO A 26 -3.36 -6.78 -10.22
CA PRO A 26 -4.63 -6.48 -9.57
C PRO A 26 -5.16 -7.60 -8.66
N ALA A 27 -4.82 -8.87 -8.94
CA ALA A 27 -5.23 -10.02 -8.13
C ALA A 27 -4.54 -10.10 -6.75
N ASP A 28 -3.43 -9.38 -6.58
CA ASP A 28 -2.68 -9.32 -5.32
C ASP A 28 -3.35 -8.42 -4.27
N PHE A 29 -4.35 -7.63 -4.69
CA PHE A 29 -5.06 -6.69 -3.83
C PHE A 29 -6.45 -7.22 -3.45
N LEU A 30 -6.89 -6.90 -2.23
CA LEU A 30 -8.22 -7.26 -1.71
C LEU A 30 -9.34 -6.39 -2.30
N GLY A 31 -9.01 -5.13 -2.53
CA GLY A 31 -9.79 -4.14 -3.25
C GLY A 31 -8.86 -3.32 -4.12
N ILE A 32 -9.38 -2.77 -5.20
CA ILE A 32 -8.65 -1.83 -6.05
C ILE A 32 -9.61 -0.79 -6.61
N THR A 33 -9.26 0.46 -6.41
CA THR A 33 -9.86 1.61 -7.10
C THR A 33 -9.01 1.97 -8.31
N ARG A 34 -9.64 2.00 -9.49
CA ARG A 34 -8.99 2.31 -10.77
C ARG A 34 -9.78 3.35 -11.55
N CYS A 35 -9.12 4.01 -12.50
CA CYS A 35 -9.78 4.96 -13.37
C CYS A 35 -10.41 4.24 -14.57
N GLU A 36 -11.72 4.40 -14.75
CA GLU A 36 -12.48 3.91 -15.90
C GLU A 36 -13.35 5.04 -16.45
N GLY A 37 -13.12 5.44 -17.69
CA GLY A 37 -13.90 6.52 -18.32
C GLY A 37 -13.85 7.85 -17.54
N GLY A 38 -12.73 8.14 -16.88
CA GLY A 38 -12.55 9.34 -16.04
C GLY A 38 -13.12 9.22 -14.61
N ALA A 39 -13.81 8.13 -14.28
CA ALA A 39 -14.37 7.88 -12.96
C ALA A 39 -13.50 6.91 -12.14
N ALA A 40 -13.47 7.10 -10.82
CA ALA A 40 -12.85 6.14 -9.90
C ALA A 40 -13.82 4.99 -9.61
N VAL A 41 -13.52 3.80 -10.14
CA VAL A 41 -14.33 2.59 -9.99
C VAL A 41 -13.59 1.60 -9.09
N THR A 42 -14.27 1.09 -8.08
CA THR A 42 -13.72 0.09 -7.17
C THR A 42 -14.18 -1.30 -7.55
N SER A 43 -13.25 -2.24 -7.55
CA SER A 43 -13.54 -3.67 -7.62
C SER A 43 -12.91 -4.37 -6.42
N LEU A 44 -13.66 -5.28 -5.82
CA LEU A 44 -13.15 -6.15 -4.75
C LEU A 44 -12.71 -7.49 -5.32
N ARG A 45 -11.85 -8.23 -4.62
CA ARG A 45 -11.58 -9.62 -4.95
C ARG A 45 -12.80 -10.48 -4.60
N HIS A 46 -12.99 -11.61 -5.30
CA HIS A 46 -14.19 -12.42 -5.13
C HIS A 46 -14.35 -12.96 -3.71
N ASP A 47 -13.28 -13.49 -3.13
CA ASP A 47 -13.25 -13.99 -1.76
C ASP A 47 -13.53 -12.89 -0.72
N VAL A 48 -13.17 -11.64 -1.01
CA VAL A 48 -13.46 -10.50 -0.13
C VAL A 48 -14.95 -10.17 -0.12
N ARG A 49 -15.60 -10.16 -1.29
CA ARG A 49 -17.04 -9.89 -1.43
C ARG A 49 -17.90 -10.82 -0.58
N ASP A 50 -17.48 -12.09 -0.48
CA ASP A 50 -18.23 -13.13 0.23
C ASP A 50 -17.76 -13.29 1.69
N SER A 51 -16.97 -12.34 2.21
CA SER A 51 -16.37 -12.42 3.54
C SER A 51 -16.78 -11.26 4.44
N MET A 52 -16.46 -11.40 5.72
CA MET A 52 -16.61 -10.32 6.69
C MET A 52 -15.75 -9.10 6.35
N LEU A 53 -14.71 -9.24 5.53
CA LEU A 53 -13.78 -8.15 5.18
C LEU A 53 -14.40 -7.10 4.26
N VAL A 54 -15.55 -7.37 3.62
CA VAL A 54 -16.16 -6.47 2.63
C VAL A 54 -16.29 -5.04 3.15
N ALA A 55 -16.86 -4.84 4.34
CA ALA A 55 -17.05 -3.50 4.90
C ALA A 55 -15.74 -2.79 5.25
N GLU A 56 -14.68 -3.54 5.59
CA GLU A 56 -13.37 -2.97 5.91
C GLU A 56 -12.70 -2.44 4.64
N ILE A 57 -12.72 -3.26 3.59
CA ILE A 57 -12.12 -2.89 2.30
C ILE A 57 -12.96 -1.83 1.60
N GLU A 58 -14.29 -1.88 1.66
CA GLU A 58 -15.14 -0.82 1.10
C GLU A 58 -14.91 0.54 1.76
N ALA A 59 -14.72 0.57 3.09
CA ALA A 59 -14.39 1.80 3.82
C ALA A 59 -13.01 2.35 3.45
N HIS A 60 -12.04 1.47 3.16
CA HIS A 60 -10.74 1.88 2.64
C HIS A 60 -10.88 2.50 1.23
N GLU A 61 -11.49 1.75 0.31
CA GLU A 61 -11.61 2.15 -1.09
C GLU A 61 -12.53 3.36 -1.29
N SER A 62 -13.51 3.60 -0.41
CA SER A 62 -14.35 4.79 -0.48
C SER A 62 -13.55 6.07 -0.34
N VAL A 63 -12.54 6.07 0.54
CA VAL A 63 -11.65 7.23 0.71
C VAL A 63 -10.87 7.51 -0.57
N HIS A 64 -10.38 6.49 -1.28
CA HIS A 64 -9.71 6.71 -2.56
C HIS A 64 -10.64 7.24 -3.65
N ARG A 65 -11.89 6.79 -3.69
CA ARG A 65 -12.90 7.36 -4.59
C ARG A 65 -13.19 8.83 -4.27
N GLU A 66 -13.33 9.15 -2.98
CA GLU A 66 -13.52 10.52 -2.51
C GLU A 66 -12.32 11.40 -2.87
N GLN A 67 -11.10 10.93 -2.60
CA GLN A 67 -9.87 11.63 -2.99
C GLN A 67 -9.82 11.88 -4.48
N ALA A 68 -10.09 10.87 -5.31
CA ALA A 68 -10.11 11.01 -6.76
C ALA A 68 -11.15 12.04 -7.23
N ALA A 69 -12.32 12.10 -6.58
CA ALA A 69 -13.38 13.06 -6.90
C ALA A 69 -13.01 14.53 -6.55
N MET A 70 -11.96 14.75 -5.74
CA MET A 70 -11.44 16.09 -5.44
C MET A 70 -10.46 16.62 -6.50
N HIS A 71 -10.14 15.81 -7.50
CA HIS A 71 -9.29 16.20 -8.64
C HIS A 71 -10.13 16.43 -9.90
N GLU A 72 -9.55 17.10 -10.89
CA GLU A 72 -10.18 17.34 -12.19
C GLU A 72 -10.59 16.04 -12.90
N SER A 73 -9.82 14.97 -12.68
CA SER A 73 -10.14 13.60 -13.10
C SER A 73 -9.48 12.57 -12.18
N CYS A 74 -9.92 11.32 -12.27
CA CYS A 74 -9.28 10.20 -11.58
C CYS A 74 -7.80 10.06 -11.99
N GLU A 75 -7.49 10.25 -13.28
CA GLU A 75 -6.12 10.18 -13.79
C GLU A 75 -5.26 11.32 -13.24
N ALA A 76 -5.83 12.52 -13.04
CA ALA A 76 -5.13 13.63 -12.41
C ALA A 76 -4.79 13.33 -10.94
N PHE A 77 -5.69 12.64 -10.22
CA PHE A 77 -5.39 12.13 -8.88
C PHE A 77 -4.23 11.14 -8.91
N LEU A 78 -4.29 10.10 -9.76
CA LEU A 78 -3.20 9.12 -9.87
C LEU A 78 -1.87 9.77 -10.27
N ALA A 79 -1.89 10.71 -11.21
CA ALA A 79 -0.72 11.47 -11.62
C ALA A 79 -0.12 12.33 -10.50
N SER A 80 -0.88 12.63 -9.44
CA SER A 80 -0.38 13.35 -8.27
C SER A 80 0.43 12.47 -7.30
N LEU A 81 0.30 11.14 -7.40
CA LEU A 81 0.95 10.15 -6.51
C LEU A 81 2.40 9.85 -6.93
N THR A 82 3.20 10.90 -7.16
CA THR A 82 4.56 10.80 -7.73
C THR A 82 5.68 10.57 -6.73
N SER A 83 5.36 10.50 -5.43
CA SER A 83 6.37 10.28 -4.38
C SER A 83 5.80 9.45 -3.23
N ALA A 84 6.69 8.80 -2.48
CA ALA A 84 6.34 8.04 -1.29
C ALA A 84 5.51 8.89 -0.30
N ARG A 85 5.87 10.16 -0.11
CA ARG A 85 5.13 11.07 0.78
C ARG A 85 3.68 11.26 0.33
N ARG A 86 3.46 11.51 -0.98
CA ARG A 86 2.12 11.68 -1.55
C ARG A 86 1.29 10.39 -1.44
N ILE A 87 1.91 9.23 -1.65
CA ILE A 87 1.26 7.93 -1.45
C ILE A 87 0.86 7.76 0.01
N ILE A 88 1.76 8.01 0.96
CA ILE A 88 1.45 7.93 2.40
C ILE A 88 0.30 8.87 2.77
N ASP A 89 0.30 10.11 2.25
CA ASP A 89 -0.77 11.08 2.51
C ASP A 89 -2.13 10.65 1.94
N ALA A 90 -2.16 9.89 0.84
CA ALA A 90 -3.38 9.32 0.29
C ALA A 90 -3.85 8.07 1.06
N GLU A 91 -2.94 7.17 1.42
CA GLU A 91 -3.23 5.91 2.08
C GLU A 91 -3.64 6.05 3.55
N LEU A 92 -3.05 7.00 4.26
CA LEU A 92 -3.29 7.16 5.70
C LEU A 92 -4.78 7.34 6.06
N PRO A 93 -5.54 8.28 5.44
CA PRO A 93 -6.97 8.40 5.72
C PRO A 93 -7.77 7.15 5.30
N ALA A 94 -7.37 6.45 4.24
CA ALA A 94 -8.03 5.21 3.80
C ALA A 94 -7.86 4.09 4.83
N TYR A 95 -6.65 3.91 5.35
CA TYR A 95 -6.40 2.98 6.46
C TYR A 95 -7.04 3.44 7.77
N CYS A 96 -7.21 4.74 8.04
CA CYS A 96 -7.99 5.20 9.20
C CYS A 96 -9.46 4.79 9.08
N ALA A 97 -10.06 4.90 7.89
CA ALA A 97 -11.45 4.48 7.65
C ALA A 97 -11.61 2.96 7.87
N GLN A 98 -10.69 2.16 7.31
CA GLN A 98 -10.64 0.72 7.55
C GLN A 98 -10.46 0.38 9.03
N TRP A 99 -9.53 1.06 9.72
CA TRP A 99 -9.21 0.84 11.12
C TRP A 99 -10.42 1.00 12.03
N LYS A 100 -11.27 2.00 11.77
CA LYS A 100 -12.52 2.22 12.53
C LYS A 100 -13.44 1.01 12.48
N ILE A 101 -13.59 0.38 11.30
CA ILE A 101 -14.44 -0.80 11.13
C ILE A 101 -13.83 -2.01 11.85
N VAL A 102 -12.53 -2.23 11.68
CA VAL A 102 -11.79 -3.36 12.26
C VAL A 102 -11.81 -3.30 13.80
N VAL A 103 -11.57 -2.13 14.38
CA VAL A 103 -11.62 -1.93 15.85
C VAL A 103 -13.03 -2.03 16.41
N ALA A 104 -14.04 -1.51 15.71
CA ALA A 104 -15.44 -1.67 16.12
C ALA A 104 -15.87 -3.14 16.20
N ARG A 105 -15.17 -4.04 15.50
CA ARG A 105 -15.36 -5.50 15.53
C ARG A 105 -14.51 -6.22 16.58
N GLY A 106 -13.78 -5.49 17.41
CA GLY A 106 -13.02 -6.02 18.54
C GLY A 106 -11.55 -6.30 18.25
N ALA A 107 -11.01 -5.85 17.12
CA ALA A 107 -9.57 -5.96 16.86
C ALA A 107 -8.76 -5.06 17.80
N ASP A 108 -7.53 -5.48 18.12
CA ASP A 108 -6.60 -4.66 18.90
C ASP A 108 -6.19 -3.41 18.11
N SER A 109 -6.56 -2.26 18.64
CA SER A 109 -6.35 -0.95 18.01
C SER A 109 -4.88 -0.65 17.72
N ALA A 110 -3.98 -0.94 18.66
CA ALA A 110 -2.57 -0.61 18.53
C ALA A 110 -1.85 -1.57 17.57
N LEU A 111 -2.19 -2.86 17.63
CA LEU A 111 -1.67 -3.86 16.70
C LEU A 111 -2.13 -3.56 15.27
N THR A 112 -3.42 -3.27 15.08
CA THR A 112 -3.97 -2.96 13.75
C THR A 112 -3.27 -1.76 13.12
N ARG A 113 -3.04 -0.67 13.87
CA ARG A 113 -2.30 0.49 13.35
C ARG A 113 -0.86 0.15 12.98
N ARG A 114 -0.16 -0.69 13.76
CA ARG A 114 1.20 -1.14 13.42
C ARG A 114 1.23 -1.97 12.14
N GLU A 115 0.24 -2.85 11.94
CA GLU A 115 0.11 -3.63 10.71
C GLU A 115 -0.18 -2.74 9.50
N PHE A 116 -1.06 -1.75 9.65
CA PHE A 116 -1.36 -0.81 8.57
C PHE A 116 -0.15 0.08 8.24
N ALA A 117 0.61 0.54 9.25
CA ALA A 117 1.84 1.26 9.02
C ALA A 117 2.84 0.47 8.16
N TRP A 118 2.95 -0.83 8.41
CA TRP A 118 3.76 -1.73 7.58
C TRP A 118 3.29 -1.79 6.13
N ARG A 119 1.98 -1.92 5.89
CA ARG A 119 1.41 -1.99 4.54
C ARG A 119 1.64 -0.69 3.77
N ILE A 120 1.37 0.45 4.40
CA ILE A 120 1.59 1.78 3.81
C ILE A 120 3.07 1.97 3.47
N ALA A 121 3.98 1.63 4.39
CA ALA A 121 5.42 1.79 4.18
C ALA A 121 5.93 0.89 3.04
N ALA A 122 5.42 -0.34 2.94
CA ALA A 122 5.74 -1.26 1.86
C ALA A 122 5.22 -0.75 0.51
N GLN A 123 3.97 -0.31 0.44
CA GLN A 123 3.33 0.18 -0.78
C GLN A 123 3.95 1.49 -1.29
N SER A 124 4.33 2.38 -0.40
CA SER A 124 4.99 3.65 -0.75
C SER A 124 6.48 3.50 -1.07
N GLY A 125 7.06 2.31 -0.87
CA GLY A 125 8.50 2.07 -1.02
C GLY A 125 9.37 2.78 0.03
N ALA A 126 8.77 3.22 1.14
CA ALA A 126 9.43 3.98 2.21
C ALA A 126 9.45 3.19 3.52
N MET A 127 10.01 1.98 3.48
CA MET A 127 10.10 1.08 4.64
C MET A 127 10.86 1.71 5.81
N GLU A 128 11.86 2.53 5.53
CA GLU A 128 12.60 3.32 6.50
C GLU A 128 11.72 4.34 7.25
N ASN A 129 10.60 4.77 6.65
CA ASN A 129 9.65 5.72 7.25
C ASN A 129 8.55 5.05 8.07
N ARG A 130 8.53 3.71 8.20
CA ARG A 130 7.46 2.96 8.88
C ARG A 130 7.14 3.51 10.29
N LEU A 131 8.17 3.86 11.08
CA LEU A 131 7.95 4.40 12.43
C LEU A 131 7.20 5.75 12.39
N GLN A 132 7.51 6.59 11.42
CA GLN A 132 6.80 7.85 11.21
C GLN A 132 5.36 7.61 10.78
N VAL A 133 5.10 6.62 9.90
CA VAL A 133 3.74 6.25 9.49
C VAL A 133 2.92 5.77 10.69
N THR A 134 3.49 4.93 11.56
CA THR A 134 2.84 4.49 12.80
C THR A 134 2.43 5.68 13.67
N GLN A 135 3.36 6.61 13.92
CA GLN A 135 3.09 7.82 14.72
C GLN A 135 1.96 8.66 14.12
N ARG A 136 1.93 8.80 12.79
CA ARG A 136 0.86 9.52 12.11
C ARG A 136 -0.48 8.80 12.24
N LEU A 137 -0.55 7.49 12.07
CA LEU A 137 -1.79 6.73 12.28
C LEU A 137 -2.30 6.86 13.73
N GLU A 138 -1.41 6.92 14.72
CA GLU A 138 -1.78 7.14 16.13
C GLU A 138 -2.34 8.55 16.38
N GLN A 139 -1.81 9.57 15.69
CA GLN A 139 -2.21 10.97 15.87
C GLN A 139 -3.47 11.35 15.08
N GLU A 140 -3.57 10.84 13.85
CA GLU A 140 -4.55 11.24 12.84
C GLU A 140 -5.80 10.33 12.84
N CYS A 141 -5.68 9.03 13.13
CA CYS A 141 -6.84 8.14 13.23
C CYS A 141 -7.47 8.20 14.63
N ARG A 142 -8.44 9.10 14.82
CA ARG A 142 -9.24 9.22 16.06
C ARG A 142 -10.63 8.64 15.90
#